data_AF-A0A1G5AGZ7-F1
#
_entry.id   AF-A0A1G5AGZ7-F1
#
_cell.length_a   1.000
_cell.length_b   1.000
_cell.length_c   1.000
_cell.angle_alpha   90.00
_cell.angle_beta   90.00
_cell.angle_gamma   90.00
#
_symmetry.space_group_name_H-M   'P 1'
#
loop_
_entity.id
_entity.type
_entity.pdbx_description
1 polymer ?
#
loop_
_entity_poly.entity_id
_entity_poly.type
_entity_poly.pdbx_seq_one_letter_code
_entity_poly.pdbx_strand_id
1 'polypeptide(L)' 'MPSPSSQKHIVYLRAADGTIERMPAAIYNAEADSKGPYLYEEALVGWPEPRVYWAKETGPSTGIAPLS' A
#
# COMPACT_ATOMS: atom_id res chain seq x y z
N MET A 1 -16.67 19.84 -13.90
CA MET A 1 -15.53 18.90 -13.88
C MET A 1 -15.66 18.09 -12.60
N PRO A 2 -15.64 16.75 -12.61
CA PRO A 2 -15.54 16.02 -11.35
C PRO A 2 -14.19 16.34 -10.72
N SER A 3 -14.18 16.66 -9.42
CA SER A 3 -12.96 16.79 -8.64
C SER A 3 -12.16 15.49 -8.71
N PRO A 4 -10.83 15.51 -8.81
CA PRO A 4 -10.04 14.29 -8.74
C PRO A 4 -10.34 13.59 -7.42
N SER A 5 -10.88 12.38 -7.49
CA SER A 5 -11.13 11.53 -6.33
C SER A 5 -9.79 11.15 -5.71
N SER A 6 -9.46 11.72 -4.54
CA SER A 6 -8.27 11.33 -3.78
C SER A 6 -8.43 9.90 -3.27
N GLN A 7 -7.56 8.98 -3.71
CA GLN A 7 -7.58 7.60 -3.22
C GLN A 7 -6.76 7.52 -1.95
N LYS A 8 -7.41 7.13 -0.85
CA LYS A 8 -6.74 6.87 0.42
C LYS A 8 -6.16 5.46 0.41
N HIS A 9 -4.97 5.32 0.98
CA HIS A 9 -4.30 4.06 1.16
C HIS A 9 -3.84 3.92 2.60
N ILE A 10 -3.79 2.69 3.09
CA ILE A 10 -3.12 2.35 4.33
C ILE A 10 -1.71 1.86 4.05
N VAL A 11 -0.78 2.20 4.94
CA VAL A 11 0.62 1.80 4.83
C VAL A 11 0.85 0.43 5.47
N TYR A 12 1.70 -0.36 4.82
CA TYR A 12 2.26 -1.61 5.30
C TYR A 12 3.78 -1.52 5.38
N LEU A 13 4.38 -2.23 6.33
CA LEU A 13 5.83 -2.45 6.42
C LEU A 13 6.11 -3.93 6.23
N ARG A 14 7.04 -4.26 5.34
CA ARG A 14 7.66 -5.59 5.23
C ARG A 14 9.04 -5.52 5.85
N ALA A 15 9.31 -6.36 6.85
CA ALA A 15 10.59 -6.48 7.52
C ALA A 15 11.56 -7.39 6.74
N ALA A 16 12.81 -7.47 7.18
CA ALA A 16 13.86 -8.27 6.53
C ALA A 16 13.59 -9.79 6.59
N ASP A 17 12.87 -10.24 7.61
CA ASP A 17 12.44 -11.63 7.81
C ASP A 17 11.13 -11.96 7.07
N GLY A 18 10.55 -10.99 6.34
CA GLY A 18 9.29 -11.13 5.63
C GLY A 18 8.05 -10.84 6.48
N THR A 19 8.19 -10.50 7.77
CA THR A 19 7.05 -10.10 8.61
C THR A 19 6.38 -8.86 8.02
N ILE A 20 5.05 -8.90 7.91
CA ILE A 20 4.22 -7.81 7.40
C ILE A 20 3.45 -7.18 8.57
N GLU A 21 3.55 -5.86 8.69
CA GLU A 21 2.82 -5.07 9.68
C GLU A 21 1.92 -4.04 8.99
N ARG A 22 0.67 -3.93 9.44
CA ARG A 22 -0.31 -2.92 8.98
C ARG A 22 -0.23 -1.69 9.88
N MET A 23 -0.08 -0.51 9.28
CA MET A 23 0.13 0.75 10.00
C MET A 23 -1.11 1.65 9.95
N PRO A 24 -2.08 1.49 10.87
CA PRO A 24 -3.35 2.22 10.84
C PRO A 24 -3.21 3.73 11.06
N ALA A 25 -2.11 4.18 11.68
CA ALA A 25 -1.84 5.60 11.90
C ALA A 25 -1.27 6.30 10.66
N ALA A 26 -0.89 5.57 9.62
CA ALA A 26 -0.26 6.10 8.41
C ALA A 26 -1.20 5.94 7.21
N ILE A 27 -1.92 7.02 6.89
CA ILE A 27 -2.77 7.11 5.70
C ILE A 27 -2.02 7.89 4.63
N TYR A 28 -1.83 7.25 3.48
CA TYR A 28 -1.25 7.87 2.28
C TYR A 28 -2.36 8.35 1.35
N ASN A 29 -2.40 9.65 1.08
CA ASN A 29 -3.32 10.24 0.10
C ASN A 29 -2.59 10.26 -1.25
N ALA A 30 -2.96 9.35 -2.14
CA ALA A 30 -2.44 9.36 -3.51
C ALA A 30 -3.35 10.25 -4.38
N GLU A 31 -2.75 11.04 -5.25
CA GLU A 31 -3.46 11.55 -6.41
C GLU A 31 -3.87 10.36 -7.30
N ALA A 32 -5.07 10.42 -7.89
CA ALA A 32 -5.77 9.27 -8.46
C ALA A 32 -4.93 8.41 -9.43
N ASP A 33 -3.95 9.01 -10.11
CA ASP A 33 -3.12 8.35 -11.13
C ASP A 33 -1.66 8.12 -10.72
N SER A 34 -1.27 8.46 -9.48
CA SER A 34 0.11 8.32 -9.00
C SER A 34 0.29 7.07 -8.13
N LYS A 35 0.56 5.92 -8.77
CA LYS A 35 1.07 4.71 -8.10
C LYS A 35 2.58 4.77 -7.84
N GLY A 36 3.25 5.92 -8.00
CA GLY A 36 4.70 5.98 -7.76
C GLY A 36 5.05 5.55 -6.33
N PRO A 37 6.29 5.16 -6.00
CA PRO A 37 7.11 4.07 -6.55
C PRO A 37 6.57 2.64 -6.29
N TYR A 38 5.29 2.47 -5.91
CA TYR A 38 4.71 1.20 -5.48
C TYR A 38 4.28 0.31 -6.65
N LEU A 39 5.26 -0.34 -7.28
CA LEU A 39 5.08 -1.07 -8.55
C LEU A 39 4.82 -2.57 -8.37
N TYR A 40 5.10 -3.13 -7.20
CA TYR A 40 5.10 -4.58 -7.00
C TYR A 40 3.87 -5.02 -6.21
N GLU A 41 2.92 -5.67 -6.89
CA GLU A 41 1.67 -6.15 -6.27
C GLU A 41 1.87 -7.50 -5.56
N GLU A 42 1.33 -7.61 -4.35
CA GLU A 42 1.27 -8.85 -3.57
C GLU A 42 -0.15 -9.02 -2.98
N ALA A 43 -0.68 -10.24 -3.04
CA ALA A 43 -1.97 -10.57 -2.43
C ALA A 43 -1.81 -10.77 -0.91
N LEU A 44 -2.66 -10.12 -0.13
CA LEU A 44 -2.67 -10.25 1.33
C LEU A 44 -3.77 -11.24 1.75
N VAL A 45 -3.38 -12.40 2.27
CA VAL A 45 -4.32 -13.44 2.75
C VAL A 45 -4.64 -13.21 4.22
N GLY A 46 -5.93 -13.09 4.55
CA GLY A 46 -6.39 -12.93 5.94
C GLY A 46 -6.31 -11.49 6.49
N TRP A 47 -6.03 -10.50 5.63
CA TRP A 47 -5.98 -9.09 5.99
C TRP A 47 -7.25 -8.33 5.57
N PRO A 48 -7.53 -7.16 6.15
CA PRO A 48 -8.68 -6.34 5.75
C PRO A 48 -8.60 -5.88 4.29
N GLU A 49 -7.39 -5.55 3.82
CA GLU A 49 -7.13 -5.20 2.44
C GLU A 49 -6.64 -6.43 1.64
N PRO A 50 -7.17 -6.69 0.44
CA PRO A 50 -6.88 -7.92 -0.31
C PRO A 50 -5.51 -7.92 -1.01
N ARG A 51 -4.88 -6.76 -1.15
CA ARG A 51 -3.61 -6.58 -1.87
C ARG A 51 -2.84 -5.38 -1.36
N VAL A 52 -1.53 -5.42 -1.56
CA VAL A 52 -0.59 -4.35 -1.26
C VAL A 52 0.33 -4.12 -2.46
N TYR A 53 0.69 -2.86 -2.67
CA TYR A 53 1.67 -2.44 -3.66
C TYR A 53 2.94 -2.01 -2.95
N TRP A 54 4.06 -2.71 -3.17
CA TRP A 54 5.35 -2.45 -2.53
C TRP A 54 6.23 -1.53 -3.37
N ALA A 55 7.07 -0.72 -2.69
CA ALA A 55 8.09 0.10 -3.33
C ALA A 55 9.29 -0.73 -3.85
N LYS A 56 9.50 -1.93 -3.30
CA LYS A 56 10.53 -2.89 -3.71
C LYS A 56 9.93 -4.29 -3.83
N GLU A 57 10.39 -5.06 -4.82
CA GLU A 57 9.93 -6.42 -5.08
C GLU A 57 10.18 -7.34 -3.87
N THR A 58 11.39 -7.31 -3.31
CA THR A 58 11.82 -8.19 -2.22
C THR A 58 12.51 -7.42 -1.09
N GLY A 59 12.63 -8.06 0.08
CA GLY A 59 13.28 -7.49 1.27
C GLY A 59 12.50 -6.34 1.93
N PRO A 60 13.15 -5.59 2.85
CA PRO A 60 12.51 -4.53 3.60
C PRO A 60 11.90 -3.45 2.70
N SER A 61 10.62 -3.16 2.90
CA SER A 61 9.85 -2.31 1.98
C SER A 61 8.65 -1.68 2.67
N THR A 62 8.27 -0.49 2.20
CA THR A 62 6.97 0.12 2.49
C THR A 62 6.00 -0.26 1.38
N GLY A 63 4.77 -0.58 1.74
CA GLY A 63 3.69 -0.88 0.82
C GLY A 63 2.46 -0.02 1.09
N ILE A 64 1.61 0.13 0.07
CA ILE A 64 0.32 0.79 0.18
C ILE A 64 -0.79 -0.14 -0.26
N ALA A 65 -1.89 -0.16 0.48
CA ALA A 65 -3.10 -0.89 0.11
C ALA A 65 -4.27 0.10 0.02
N PRO A 66 -5.10 0.05 -1.03
CA PRO A 66 -6.25 0.94 -1.15
C PRO A 66 -7.22 0.74 0.03
N LEU A 67 -7.62 1.84 0.66
CA LEU A 67 -8.77 1.85 1.56
C LEU A 67 -10.01 1.97 0.68
N SER A 68 -10.83 0.92 0.68
CA SER A 68 -12.12 0.85 -0.04
C SER A 68 -13.04 2.03 0.28
#